data_AF-A0AAU8K236-F1
#
_entry.id   AF-A0AAU8K236-F1
#
_cell.length_a   1.000
_cell.length_b   1.000
_cell.length_c   1.000
_cell.angle_alpha   90.00
_cell.angle_beta   90.00
_cell.angle_gamma   90.00
#
_symmetry.space_group_name_H-M   'P 1'
#
loop_
_entity.id
_entity.type
_entity.pdbx_description
1 polymer ?
#
loop_
_entity_poly.entity_id
_entity_poly.type
_entity_poly.pdbx_seq_one_letter_code
_entity_poly.pdbx_strand_id
1 'polypeptide(L)'
;MNTTDRTGPRGLSSLIPVQAPTTAGQRAAAQMLGLREVTLPAAVVSAAAELLAEHLDDPDPVTREATAVVLARLRAAVGPEQPQDGATGSTGPDR
;
A
#
# COMPACT_ATOMS: atom_id res chain seq x y z
N MET A 1 22.83 20.49 -63.84
CA MET A 1 21.68 20.67 -62.93
C MET A 1 21.52 19.37 -62.17
N ASN A 2 21.97 19.32 -60.91
CA ASN A 2 22.29 18.09 -60.18
C ASN A 2 21.05 17.38 -59.62
N THR A 3 20.94 16.08 -59.89
CA THR A 3 20.07 15.15 -59.18
C THR A 3 20.76 14.76 -57.87
N THR A 4 20.27 15.27 -56.74
CA THR A 4 20.58 14.70 -55.42
C THR A 4 19.36 13.96 -54.93
N ASP A 5 19.35 12.66 -55.22
CA ASP A 5 18.57 11.65 -54.53
C ASP A 5 18.97 11.69 -53.05
N ARG A 6 18.13 12.28 -52.21
CA ARG A 6 18.35 12.36 -50.77
C ARG A 6 17.57 11.25 -50.10
N THR A 7 18.08 10.02 -50.25
CA THR A 7 17.68 8.87 -49.44
C THR A 7 18.11 9.12 -48.00
N GLY A 8 17.18 9.61 -47.18
CA GLY A 8 17.32 9.82 -45.74
C GLY A 8 16.57 8.74 -44.92
N PRO A 9 16.95 8.53 -43.65
CA PRO A 9 16.75 7.29 -42.90
C PRO A 9 15.29 7.06 -42.50
N ARG A 10 14.50 6.41 -43.35
CA ARG A 10 13.14 5.94 -43.04
C ARG A 10 13.09 4.50 -42.49
N GLY A 11 14.11 4.09 -41.74
CA GLY A 11 14.19 2.73 -41.20
C GLY A 11 13.76 2.60 -39.74
N LEU A 12 14.02 3.63 -38.92
CA LEU A 12 13.97 3.47 -37.46
C LEU A 12 12.74 4.13 -36.81
N SER A 13 12.25 5.25 -37.35
CA SER A 13 11.05 5.93 -36.83
C SER A 13 9.75 5.15 -37.11
N SER A 14 9.75 4.23 -38.08
CA SER A 14 8.63 3.33 -38.36
C SER A 14 8.50 2.20 -37.34
N LEU A 15 9.55 1.94 -36.56
CA LEU A 15 9.57 0.89 -35.55
C LEU A 15 9.17 1.40 -34.17
N ILE A 16 8.94 2.72 -34.03
CA ILE A 16 8.41 3.29 -32.80
C ILE A 16 6.91 2.98 -32.79
N PRO A 17 6.43 2.07 -31.91
CA PRO A 17 5.01 1.78 -31.83
C PRO A 17 4.31 3.06 -31.38
N VAL A 18 3.46 3.63 -32.23
CA VAL A 18 2.53 4.67 -31.80
C VAL A 18 1.55 4.00 -30.85
N GLN A 19 1.71 4.24 -29.55
CA GLN A 19 0.76 3.77 -28.55
C GLN A 19 -0.60 4.40 -28.86
N ALA A 20 -1.58 3.54 -29.16
CA ALA A 20 -2.95 3.99 -29.36
C ALA A 20 -3.45 4.72 -28.09
N PRO A 21 -4.25 5.79 -28.25
CA PRO A 21 -4.80 6.51 -27.10
C PRO A 21 -5.62 5.56 -26.22
N THR A 22 -5.36 5.59 -24.91
CA THR A 22 -6.04 4.72 -23.93
C THR A 22 -7.54 4.96 -23.96
N THR A 23 -8.32 3.88 -24.09
CA THR A 23 -9.80 3.97 -24.06
C THR A 23 -10.30 4.33 -22.66
N ALA A 24 -11.56 4.78 -22.56
CA ALA A 24 -12.20 5.03 -21.26
C ALA A 24 -12.22 3.77 -20.38
N GLY A 25 -12.46 2.58 -20.96
CA GLY A 25 -12.39 1.30 -20.24
C GLY A 25 -10.99 0.98 -19.72
N GLN A 26 -9.96 1.30 -20.48
CA GLN A 26 -8.56 1.09 -20.07
C GLN A 26 -8.17 1.99 -18.88
N ARG A 27 -8.67 3.23 -18.86
CA ARG A 27 -8.51 4.15 -17.72
C ARG A 27 -9.29 3.69 -16.49
N ALA A 28 -10.52 3.22 -16.67
CA ALA A 28 -11.33 2.69 -15.57
C ALA A 28 -10.69 1.45 -14.94
N ALA A 29 -10.18 0.52 -15.77
CA ALA A 29 -9.42 -0.64 -15.31
C ALA A 29 -8.15 -0.22 -14.53
N ALA A 30 -7.42 0.80 -15.01
CA ALA A 30 -6.27 1.34 -14.30
C ALA A 30 -6.62 1.96 -12.94
N GLN A 31 -7.81 2.58 -12.80
CA GLN A 31 -8.28 3.10 -11.51
C GLN A 31 -8.76 1.99 -10.57
N MET A 32 -9.40 0.94 -11.09
CA MET A 32 -9.75 -0.24 -10.30
C MET A 32 -8.51 -1.04 -9.87
N LEU A 33 -7.42 -0.97 -10.64
CA LEU A 33 -6.10 -1.43 -10.18
C LEU A 33 -5.50 -0.53 -9.08
N GLY A 34 -6.02 0.68 -8.90
CA GLY A 34 -5.65 1.61 -7.83
C GLY A 34 -6.51 1.51 -6.57
N LEU A 35 -7.30 0.42 -6.41
CA LEU A 35 -8.01 0.14 -5.16
C LEU A 35 -7.02 0.19 -4.00
N ARG A 36 -7.32 1.08 -3.06
CA ARG A 36 -6.31 1.78 -2.26
C ARG A 36 -6.00 1.02 -0.98
N GLU A 37 -5.01 0.14 -1.03
CA GLU A 37 -4.29 -0.25 0.18
C GLU A 37 -3.57 0.99 0.74
N VAL A 38 -3.71 1.21 2.04
CA VAL A 38 -3.04 2.30 2.74
C VAL A 38 -2.08 1.69 3.75
N THR A 39 -0.79 1.97 3.59
CA THR A 39 0.21 1.60 4.59
C THR A 39 0.16 2.61 5.73
N LEU A 40 -0.18 2.13 6.93
CA LEU A 40 -0.15 2.92 8.16
C LEU A 40 0.99 2.43 9.05
N PRO A 41 1.68 3.31 9.78
CA PRO A 41 2.62 2.87 10.80
C PRO A 41 1.93 2.01 11.87
N ALA A 42 2.59 0.95 12.33
CA ALA A 42 2.04 0.05 13.36
C ALA A 42 1.60 0.80 14.63
N ALA A 43 2.31 1.85 15.03
CA ALA A 43 1.94 2.70 16.15
C ALA A 43 0.59 3.43 15.94
N VAL A 44 0.29 3.87 14.71
CA VAL A 44 -1.00 4.51 14.37
C VAL A 44 -2.13 3.50 14.46
N VAL A 45 -1.90 2.27 13.98
CA VAL A 45 -2.87 1.17 14.06
C VAL A 45 -3.13 0.77 15.52
N SER A 46 -2.08 0.74 16.34
CA SER A 46 -2.17 0.41 17.78
C SER A 46 -2.94 1.49 18.55
N ALA A 47 -2.62 2.77 18.33
CA ALA A 47 -3.35 3.88 18.94
C ALA A 47 -4.83 3.89 18.53
N ALA A 48 -5.14 3.61 17.26
CA ALA A 48 -6.52 3.48 16.81
C ALA A 48 -7.25 2.32 17.52
N ALA A 49 -6.56 1.19 17.76
CA ALA A 49 -7.13 0.08 18.50
C ALA A 49 -7.39 0.41 19.98
N GLU A 50 -6.52 1.18 20.62
CA GLU A 50 -6.74 1.66 22.00
C GLU A 50 -7.96 2.58 22.09
N LEU A 51 -8.06 3.57 21.20
CA LEU A 51 -9.20 4.50 21.17
C LEU A 51 -10.54 3.80 20.91
N LEU A 52 -10.55 2.82 20.01
CA LEU A 52 -11.76 2.07 19.68
C LEU A 52 -12.17 1.10 20.78
N ALA A 53 -11.25 0.64 21.63
CA ALA A 53 -11.57 -0.30 22.71
C ALA A 53 -12.60 0.27 23.70
N GLU A 54 -12.65 1.59 23.88
CA GLU A 54 -13.63 2.27 24.74
C GLU A 54 -15.09 2.06 24.29
N HIS A 55 -15.31 1.70 23.02
CA HIS A 55 -16.65 1.55 22.43
C HIS A 55 -17.10 0.09 22.35
N LEU A 56 -16.38 -0.84 22.99
CA LEU A 56 -16.76 -2.26 23.05
C LEU A 56 -17.99 -2.52 23.94
N ASP A 57 -18.27 -1.62 24.88
CA ASP A 57 -19.44 -1.70 25.75
C ASP A 57 -20.48 -0.62 25.41
N ASP A 58 -20.43 -0.08 24.18
CA ASP A 58 -21.37 0.95 23.73
C ASP A 58 -22.83 0.45 23.85
N PRO A 59 -23.75 1.26 24.40
CA PRO A 59 -25.16 0.89 24.52
C PRO A 59 -25.82 0.64 23.15
N ASP A 60 -25.35 1.28 22.09
CA ASP A 60 -25.80 1.01 20.73
C ASP A 60 -25.17 -0.30 20.20
N PRO A 61 -25.98 -1.34 19.90
CA PRO A 61 -25.47 -2.62 19.41
C PRO A 61 -24.73 -2.50 18.08
N VAL A 62 -25.12 -1.55 17.21
CA VAL A 62 -24.48 -1.37 15.91
C VAL A 62 -23.05 -0.85 16.09
N THR A 63 -22.88 0.16 16.95
CA THR A 63 -21.57 0.74 17.28
C THR A 63 -20.65 -0.29 17.95
N ARG A 64 -21.19 -1.09 18.88
CA ARG A 64 -20.43 -2.16 19.53
C ARG A 64 -19.94 -3.22 18.54
N GLU A 65 -20.81 -3.70 17.64
CA GLU A 65 -20.44 -4.73 16.66
C GLU A 65 -19.43 -4.19 15.64
N ALA A 66 -19.65 -2.98 15.14
CA ALA A 66 -18.72 -2.32 14.22
C ALA A 66 -17.33 -2.15 14.88
N THR A 67 -17.29 -1.72 16.13
CA THR A 67 -16.06 -1.59 16.91
C THR A 67 -15.33 -2.92 17.05
N ALA A 68 -16.03 -4.00 17.41
CA ALA A 68 -15.45 -5.33 17.54
C ALA A 68 -14.82 -5.81 16.22
N VAL A 69 -15.52 -5.60 15.10
CA VAL A 69 -15.02 -5.98 13.77
C VAL A 69 -13.79 -5.16 13.37
N VAL A 70 -13.80 -3.84 13.60
CA VAL A 70 -12.66 -2.98 13.27
C VAL A 70 -11.45 -3.34 14.12
N LEU A 71 -11.63 -3.55 15.43
CA LEU A 71 -10.54 -3.96 16.33
C LEU A 71 -9.90 -5.29 15.92
N ALA A 72 -10.72 -6.28 15.54
CA ALA A 72 -10.20 -7.55 15.03
C ALA A 72 -9.31 -7.35 13.79
N ARG A 73 -9.73 -6.48 12.86
CA ARG A 73 -8.96 -6.16 11.65
C ARG A 73 -7.67 -5.41 11.96
N LEU A 74 -7.70 -4.41 12.85
CA LEU A 74 -6.51 -3.66 13.22
C LEU A 74 -5.47 -4.56 13.91
N ARG A 75 -5.91 -5.42 14.83
CA ARG A 75 -5.02 -6.39 15.50
C ARG A 75 -4.41 -7.40 14.53
N ALA A 76 -5.21 -7.89 13.58
CA ALA A 76 -4.70 -8.78 12.53
C ALA A 76 -3.67 -8.07 11.61
N ALA A 77 -3.81 -6.76 11.40
CA ALA A 77 -2.90 -5.98 10.56
C ALA A 77 -1.54 -5.69 11.21
N VAL A 78 -1.46 -5.57 12.53
CA VAL A 78 -0.19 -5.36 13.26
C VAL A 78 0.58 -6.67 13.51
N GLY A 79 -0.11 -7.82 13.41
CA GLY A 79 0.45 -9.14 13.71
C GLY A 79 0.57 -9.38 15.22
N PRO A 80 0.83 -10.64 15.66
CA PRO A 80 1.19 -10.89 17.05
C PRO A 80 2.47 -10.13 17.35
N GLU A 81 2.48 -9.35 18.43
CA GLU A 81 3.65 -8.57 18.84
C GLU A 81 4.91 -9.43 18.73
N GLN A 82 5.88 -9.00 17.91
CA GLN A 82 7.19 -9.63 17.92
C GLN A 82 7.73 -9.51 19.34
N PRO A 83 8.21 -10.61 19.96
CA PRO A 83 8.88 -10.54 21.25
C PRO A 83 9.98 -9.50 21.15
N GLN A 84 10.00 -8.57 22.10
CA GLN A 84 11.08 -7.60 22.23
C GLN A 84 12.34 -8.37 22.67
N ASP A 85 13.04 -8.99 21.72
CA ASP A 85 14.37 -9.57 21.90
C ASP A 85 15.38 -8.41 22.04
N GLY A 86 15.37 -7.83 23.25
CA GLY A 86 16.16 -6.67 23.61
C GLY A 86 16.73 -6.80 25.03
N ALA A 87 17.14 -8.00 25.43
CA ALA A 87 17.91 -8.24 26.65
C ALA A 87 19.27 -8.87 26.34
N THR A 88 20.05 -8.25 25.46
CA THR A 88 21.49 -8.47 25.38
C THR A 88 22.20 -7.21 25.85
N GLY A 89 22.38 -7.11 27.17
CA GLY A 89 23.02 -5.97 27.80
C GLY A 89 23.56 -6.31 29.18
N SER A 90 24.81 -6.78 29.19
CA SER A 90 25.79 -6.57 30.27
C SER A 90 25.67 -7.39 31.56
N THR A 91 26.38 -8.52 31.62
CA THR A 91 27.26 -8.83 32.76
C THR A 91 28.60 -9.32 32.22
N GLY A 92 29.66 -8.55 32.48
CA GLY A 92 31.00 -8.71 31.89
C GLY A 92 31.77 -9.95 32.34
N PRO A 93 32.92 -10.24 31.71
CA PRO A 93 33.78 -11.33 32.13
C PRO A 93 34.48 -10.93 33.43
N ASP A 94 34.22 -11.70 34.48
CA ASP A 94 34.94 -11.60 35.75
C ASP A 94 36.40 -12.05 35.55
N ARG A 95 37.31 -11.31 36.18
CA ARG A 95 38.77 -11.43 36.03
C ARG A 95 39.35 -12.50 36.95
#